data_AF-A0A4R9LRK2-F1
#
_entry.id   AF-A0A4R9LRK2-F1
#
_cell.length_a   1.000
_cell.length_b   1.000
_cell.length_c   1.000
_cell.angle_alpha   90.00
_cell.angle_beta   90.00
_cell.angle_gamma   90.00
#
_symmetry.space_group_name_H-M   'P 1'
#
loop_
_entity.id
_entity.type
_entity.pdbx_description
1 polymer ?
#
loop_
_entity_poly.entity_id
_entity_poly.type
_entity_poly.pdbx_seq_one_letter_code
_entity_poly.pdbx_strand_id
1 'polypeptide(L)'
;MIVAAGFSLDARERKVVRFSGKLIQLETSGPEAFIEYEDSTSQRIKKVYCDADTMKGFSEFAGNESGLFVEGKAAQLSLTSDVWVCVGRPNIRKKYSVEPPSSKKTNLRAIYGQVVEAEENGQIVYTSNGKRSHLSIDPRIAAGFKKKLERMETVEIRGNFYYDRGKGYYVEE
;
A
#
# COMPACT_ATOMS: atom_id res chain seq x y z
N MET A 1 50.27 21.52 16.68
CA MET A 1 49.25 21.57 15.61
C MET A 1 48.83 20.15 15.31
N ILE A 2 47.57 19.80 15.62
CA ILE A 2 47.01 18.48 15.34
C ILE A 2 46.40 18.55 13.94
N VAL A 3 46.89 17.73 13.01
CA VAL A 3 46.38 17.64 11.65
C VAL A 3 45.16 16.73 11.68
N ALA A 4 43.97 17.30 11.48
CA ALA A 4 42.74 16.55 11.31
C ALA A 4 42.82 15.77 9.99
N ALA A 5 42.94 14.44 10.07
CA ALA A 5 42.82 13.56 8.92
C ALA A 5 41.33 13.45 8.55
N GLY A 6 40.89 14.25 7.58
CA GLY A 6 39.60 14.08 6.94
C GLY A 6 39.58 12.77 6.15
N PHE A 7 38.73 11.83 6.55
CA PHE A 7 38.50 10.60 5.80
C PHE A 7 37.68 10.94 4.54
N SER A 8 38.30 10.90 3.36
CA SER A 8 37.56 10.96 2.10
C SER A 8 36.81 9.65 1.89
N LEU A 9 35.47 9.72 1.82
CA LEU A 9 34.56 8.59 1.66
C LEU A 9 34.42 8.14 0.19
N ASP A 10 35.47 8.18 -0.64
CA ASP A 10 35.36 7.81 -2.05
C ASP A 10 35.21 6.29 -2.29
N ALA A 11 34.17 5.92 -3.04
CA ALA A 11 33.75 4.55 -3.26
C ALA A 11 34.48 3.88 -4.44
N ARG A 12 35.54 3.12 -4.13
CA ARG A 12 36.08 2.09 -5.05
C ARG A 12 35.16 0.87 -5.00
N GLU A 13 34.52 0.55 -6.13
CA GLU A 13 33.59 -0.58 -6.40
C GLU A 13 33.23 -1.42 -5.16
N ARG A 14 32.33 -0.85 -4.35
CA ARG A 14 31.93 -1.43 -3.07
C ARG A 14 30.81 -2.42 -3.32
N LYS A 15 30.90 -3.65 -2.78
CA LYS A 15 29.80 -4.63 -2.81
C LYS A 15 28.55 -3.98 -2.21
N VAL A 16 27.58 -3.63 -3.07
CA VAL A 16 26.30 -3.06 -2.66
C VAL A 16 25.33 -4.19 -2.40
N VAL A 17 24.79 -4.25 -1.19
CA VAL A 17 23.74 -5.19 -0.79
C VAL A 17 22.44 -4.45 -0.55
N ARG A 18 21.32 -5.13 -0.81
CA ARG A 18 20.01 -4.67 -0.33
C ARG A 18 19.83 -5.17 1.09
N PHE A 19 19.29 -4.33 1.95
CA PHE A 19 18.89 -4.72 3.29
C PHE A 19 17.41 -4.41 3.51
N SER A 20 16.77 -5.25 4.31
CA SER A 20 15.37 -5.09 4.71
C SER A 20 15.16 -5.72 6.08
N GLY A 21 14.33 -5.09 6.90
CA GLY A 21 14.05 -5.62 8.22
C GLY A 21 13.15 -4.75 9.07
N LYS A 22 12.84 -5.23 10.27
CA LYS A 22 12.07 -4.49 11.27
C LYS A 22 12.99 -3.45 11.91
N LEU A 23 12.59 -2.19 11.89
CA LEU A 23 13.34 -1.11 12.54
C LEU A 23 13.31 -1.32 14.06
N ILE A 24 14.48 -1.24 14.69
CA ILE A 24 14.66 -1.35 16.15
C ILE A 24 14.96 0.04 16.70
N GLN A 25 15.97 0.69 16.13
CA GLN A 25 16.41 2.00 16.58
C GLN A 25 16.87 2.83 15.38
N LEU A 26 16.57 4.12 15.46
CA LEU A 26 17.01 5.11 14.51
C LEU A 26 17.70 6.26 15.24
N GLU A 27 18.97 6.50 14.93
CA GLU A 27 19.69 7.69 15.40
C GLU A 27 19.92 8.63 14.23
N THR A 28 19.27 9.80 14.28
CA THR A 28 19.34 10.81 13.22
C THR A 28 20.22 11.99 13.60
N SER A 29 20.60 12.11 14.88
CA SER A 29 21.34 13.23 15.41
C SER A 29 22.74 12.82 15.87
N GLY A 30 23.77 13.28 15.17
CA GLY A 30 25.16 13.05 15.55
C GLY A 30 26.10 12.87 14.35
N PRO A 31 27.42 12.81 14.59
CA PRO A 31 28.42 12.53 13.56
C PRO A 31 28.31 11.10 12.98
N GLU A 32 27.60 10.20 13.67
CA GLU A 32 27.42 8.79 13.29
C GLU A 32 25.92 8.43 13.28
N ALA A 33 25.15 9.01 12.36
CA ALA A 33 23.75 8.62 12.19
C ALA A 33 23.65 7.17 11.73
N PHE A 34 22.72 6.40 12.31
CA PHE A 34 22.59 4.97 12.03
C PHE A 34 21.17 4.46 12.08
N ILE A 35 20.99 3.31 11.45
CA ILE A 35 19.78 2.50 11.42
C ILE A 35 20.11 1.13 12.00
N GLU A 36 19.44 0.75 13.07
CA GLU A 36 19.49 -0.61 13.64
C GLU A 36 18.19 -1.34 13.33
N TYR A 37 18.30 -2.54 12.77
CA TYR A 37 17.16 -3.33 12.32
C TYR A 37 17.37 -4.82 12.53
N GLU A 38 16.27 -5.55 12.72
CA GLU A 38 16.23 -7.01 12.68
C GLU A 38 16.06 -7.47 11.23
N ASP A 39 17.09 -8.10 10.69
CA ASP A 39 17.16 -8.53 9.29
C ASP A 39 16.09 -9.58 8.96
N SER A 40 15.33 -9.35 7.88
CA SER A 40 14.20 -10.21 7.52
C SER A 40 14.57 -11.65 7.19
N THR A 41 15.82 -11.90 6.80
CA THR A 41 16.29 -13.22 6.37
C THR A 41 17.01 -13.95 7.50
N SER A 42 17.93 -13.25 8.17
CA SER A 42 18.78 -13.85 9.21
C SER A 42 18.23 -13.72 10.62
N GLN A 43 17.19 -12.88 10.84
CA GLN A 43 16.65 -12.56 12.17
C GLN A 43 17.71 -12.03 13.14
N ARG A 44 18.82 -11.51 12.60
CA ARG A 44 19.90 -10.92 13.40
C ARG A 44 19.75 -9.41 13.39
N ILE A 45 20.11 -8.80 14.51
CA ILE A 45 20.23 -7.35 14.63
C ILE A 45 21.44 -6.90 13.81
N LYS A 46 21.22 -5.96 12.90
CA LYS A 46 22.25 -5.36 12.05
C LYS A 46 22.18 -3.85 12.16
N LYS A 47 23.34 -3.22 11.97
CA LYS A 47 23.52 -1.78 12.04
C LYS A 47 24.12 -1.26 10.74
N VAL A 48 23.51 -0.21 10.19
CA VAL A 48 24.00 0.46 8.98
C VAL A 48 24.10 1.96 9.28
N TYR A 49 25.24 2.55 8.97
CA TYR A 49 25.50 3.97 9.17
C TYR A 49 25.10 4.77 7.93
N CYS A 50 24.47 5.91 8.11
CA CYS A 50 24.11 6.81 7.02
C CYS A 50 24.73 8.19 7.27
N ASP A 51 24.98 8.94 6.21
CA ASP A 51 25.30 10.37 6.33
C ASP A 51 24.09 11.19 6.78
N ALA A 52 24.35 12.37 7.35
CA ALA A 52 23.31 13.24 7.91
C ALA A 52 22.32 13.74 6.84
N ASP A 53 22.76 13.93 5.60
CA ASP A 53 21.90 14.37 4.50
C ASP A 53 20.92 13.27 4.08
N THR A 54 21.39 12.03 4.01
CA THR A 54 20.57 10.83 3.76
C THR A 54 19.52 10.60 4.84
N MET A 55 19.84 10.96 6.09
CA MET A 55 18.95 10.80 7.25
C MET A 55 17.97 11.96 7.44
N LYS A 56 18.11 13.02 6.64
CA LYS A 56 17.28 14.23 6.75
C LYS A 56 15.79 13.90 6.53
N GLY A 57 14.99 14.25 7.53
CA GLY A 57 13.55 14.03 7.51
C GLY A 57 13.09 12.69 8.11
N PHE A 58 13.99 11.86 8.65
CA PHE A 58 13.59 10.72 9.47
C PHE A 58 13.53 11.04 10.96
N SER A 59 13.65 12.31 11.34
CA SER A 59 13.47 12.76 12.74
C SER A 59 12.10 12.41 13.29
N GLU A 60 11.09 12.28 12.42
CA GLU A 60 9.74 11.82 12.78
C GLU A 60 9.67 10.34 13.19
N PHE A 61 10.70 9.56 12.83
CA PHE A 61 10.86 8.16 13.18
C PHE A 61 11.97 7.93 14.22
N ALA A 62 12.49 9.01 14.81
CA ALA A 62 13.60 8.96 15.75
C ALA A 62 13.11 8.45 17.11
N GLY A 63 13.45 7.20 17.44
CA GLY A 63 13.03 6.53 18.67
C GLY A 63 12.93 5.01 18.51
N ASN A 64 12.46 4.34 19.57
CA ASN A 64 12.20 2.89 19.58
C ASN A 64 10.85 2.62 18.88
N GLU A 65 10.87 2.58 17.55
CA GLU A 65 9.64 2.57 16.75
C GLU A 65 9.15 1.16 16.43
N SER A 66 8.45 0.58 17.41
CA SER A 66 7.79 -0.71 17.22
C SER A 66 6.83 -0.68 16.02
N GLY A 67 7.01 -1.61 15.07
CA GLY A 67 6.12 -1.78 13.91
C GLY A 67 6.58 -1.09 12.62
N LEU A 68 7.71 -0.38 12.63
CA LEU A 68 8.34 0.12 11.42
C LEU A 68 9.25 -0.90 10.76
N PHE A 69 9.38 -0.79 9.45
CA PHE A 69 10.27 -1.57 8.60
C PHE A 69 11.11 -0.63 7.77
N VAL A 70 12.38 -0.99 7.62
CA VAL A 70 13.35 -0.26 6.83
C VAL A 70 13.82 -1.11 5.66
N GLU A 71 13.97 -0.48 4.50
CA GLU A 71 14.51 -1.08 3.29
C GLU A 71 15.49 -0.13 2.63
N GLY A 72 16.63 -0.65 2.18
CA GLY A 72 17.65 0.21 1.59
C GLY A 72 18.75 -0.55 0.89
N LYS A 73 19.77 0.21 0.49
CA LYS A 73 21.02 -0.32 -0.04
C LYS A 73 22.15 0.10 0.89
N ALA A 74 23.09 -0.81 1.12
CA ALA A 74 24.28 -0.54 1.90
C ALA A 74 25.52 -1.05 1.16
N ALA A 75 26.63 -0.38 1.37
CA ALA A 75 27.95 -0.75 0.90
C ALA A 75 28.87 -0.92 2.10
N GLN A 76 29.78 -1.89 2.02
CA GLN A 76 30.80 -2.06 3.04
C GLN A 76 31.78 -0.88 3.01
N LEU A 77 32.15 -0.33 4.17
CA LEU A 77 33.03 0.85 4.28
C LEU A 77 34.41 0.56 3.66
N SER A 78 34.95 -0.63 3.93
CA SER A 78 36.15 -1.19 3.30
C SER A 78 36.00 -2.70 3.16
N LEU A 79 36.77 -3.33 2.27
CA LEU A 79 36.66 -4.77 1.97
C LEU A 79 36.84 -5.69 3.19
N THR A 80 37.50 -5.21 4.24
CA THR A 80 37.79 -5.96 5.46
C THR A 80 36.99 -5.47 6.67
N SER A 81 36.12 -4.47 6.51
CA SER A 81 35.39 -3.86 7.61
C SER A 81 33.98 -4.43 7.73
N ASP A 82 33.53 -4.80 8.92
CA ASP A 82 32.14 -5.21 9.15
C ASP A 82 31.15 -4.03 9.17
N VAL A 83 31.63 -2.81 8.87
CA VAL A 83 30.82 -1.59 8.85
C VAL A 83 30.13 -1.43 7.50
N TRP A 84 28.81 -1.29 7.55
CA TRP A 84 27.96 -1.03 6.40
C TRP A 84 27.49 0.42 6.40
N VAL A 85 27.55 1.05 5.23
CA VAL A 85 27.17 2.46 5.01
C VAL A 85 26.06 2.55 3.98
N CYS A 86 25.08 3.41 4.21
CA CYS A 86 23.94 3.63 3.32
C CYS A 86 24.39 4.09 1.93
N VAL A 87 23.73 3.55 0.90
CA VAL A 87 23.87 3.99 -0.48
C VAL A 87 22.54 4.60 -0.92
N GLY A 88 22.44 5.92 -0.78
CA GLY A 88 21.22 6.68 -1.01
C GLY A 88 20.21 6.54 0.13
N ARG A 89 19.03 7.14 -0.07
CA ARG A 89 17.99 7.26 0.96
C ARG A 89 17.26 5.94 1.21
N PRO A 90 17.30 5.39 2.45
CA PRO A 90 16.50 4.23 2.81
C PRO A 90 15.00 4.58 2.85
N ASN A 91 14.15 3.58 2.69
CA ASN A 91 12.70 3.70 2.80
C ASN A 91 12.26 3.16 4.16
N ILE A 92 11.61 4.01 4.97
CA ILE A 92 11.03 3.63 6.26
C ILE A 92 9.51 3.63 6.11
N ARG A 93 8.88 2.49 6.41
CA ARG A 93 7.44 2.30 6.25
C ARG A 93 6.86 1.47 7.38
N LYS A 94 5.62 1.76 7.78
CA LYS A 94 4.82 0.81 8.57
C LYS A 94 4.55 -0.40 7.67
N LYS A 95 4.92 -1.61 8.10
CA LYS A 95 4.51 -2.82 7.38
C LYS A 95 2.98 -2.84 7.36
N TYR A 96 2.41 -3.17 6.20
CA TYR A 96 0.98 -3.30 6.02
C TYR A 96 0.39 -4.09 7.21
N SER A 97 -0.28 -3.37 8.11
CA SER A 97 -1.23 -4.01 9.00
C SER A 97 -2.32 -4.48 8.06
N VAL A 98 -2.41 -5.78 7.84
CA VAL A 98 -3.62 -6.35 7.26
C VAL A 98 -4.66 -6.14 8.35
N GLU A 99 -5.33 -4.99 8.30
CA GLU A 99 -6.51 -4.77 9.13
C GLU A 99 -7.43 -5.97 8.85
N PRO A 100 -7.97 -6.63 9.89
CA PRO A 100 -9.02 -7.62 9.67
C PRO A 100 -10.08 -6.99 8.77
N PRO A 101 -10.64 -7.73 7.78
CA PRO A 101 -11.47 -7.14 6.75
C PRO A 101 -12.51 -6.24 7.40
N SER A 102 -12.39 -4.94 7.14
CA SER A 102 -13.29 -3.94 7.71
C SER A 102 -14.72 -4.38 7.37
N SER A 103 -15.58 -4.47 8.38
CA SER A 103 -17.01 -4.71 8.21
C SER A 103 -17.74 -3.55 7.51
N LYS A 104 -17.05 -2.44 7.23
CA LYS A 104 -17.59 -1.38 6.37
C LYS A 104 -17.66 -1.90 4.95
N LYS A 105 -18.85 -1.82 4.35
CA LYS A 105 -19.14 -2.14 2.94
C LYS A 105 -18.31 -1.23 2.01
N THR A 106 -17.04 -1.55 1.77
CA THR A 106 -16.06 -0.67 1.09
C THR A 106 -16.36 -0.39 -0.39
N ASN A 107 -17.48 -0.85 -0.94
CA ASN A 107 -17.81 -0.69 -2.36
C ASN A 107 -19.27 -0.23 -2.56
N LEU A 108 -19.77 0.66 -1.71
CA LEU A 108 -21.06 1.30 -1.94
C LEU A 108 -20.99 2.20 -3.18
N ARG A 109 -21.82 1.89 -4.17
CA ARG A 109 -22.03 2.64 -5.40
C ARG A 109 -23.49 3.08 -5.42
N ALA A 110 -23.71 4.39 -5.52
CA ALA A 110 -25.05 4.91 -5.75
C ALA A 110 -25.41 4.72 -7.24
N ILE A 111 -26.54 4.09 -7.51
CA ILE A 111 -26.99 3.77 -8.87
C ILE A 111 -28.35 4.44 -9.07
N TYR A 112 -28.41 5.29 -10.10
CA TYR A 112 -29.60 6.04 -10.48
C TYR A 112 -29.74 6.01 -12.00
N GLY A 113 -30.89 5.54 -12.49
CA GLY A 113 -31.19 5.56 -13.92
C GLY A 113 -32.43 4.76 -14.29
N GLN A 114 -32.73 4.74 -15.59
CA GLN A 114 -33.82 3.94 -16.14
C GLN A 114 -33.27 2.62 -16.67
N VAL A 115 -33.85 1.49 -16.23
CA VAL A 115 -33.51 0.16 -16.74
C VAL A 115 -34.13 0.02 -18.13
N VAL A 116 -33.31 -0.36 -19.11
CA VAL A 116 -33.73 -0.54 -20.52
C VAL A 116 -33.79 -2.01 -20.92
N GLU A 117 -32.94 -2.85 -20.33
CA GLU A 117 -32.90 -4.30 -20.58
C GLU A 117 -32.62 -5.02 -19.26
N ALA A 118 -33.24 -6.18 -19.06
CA ALA A 118 -33.04 -7.01 -17.87
C ALA A 118 -33.17 -8.49 -18.21
N GLU A 119 -32.24 -9.28 -17.70
CA GLU A 119 -32.15 -10.73 -17.90
C GLU A 119 -32.35 -11.47 -16.57
N GLU A 120 -32.88 -12.69 -16.65
CA GLU A 120 -33.13 -13.52 -15.45
C GLU A 120 -31.84 -13.98 -14.77
N ASN A 121 -30.70 -13.91 -15.45
CA ASN A 121 -29.38 -14.21 -14.90
C ASN A 121 -28.82 -13.10 -14.00
N GLY A 122 -29.55 -12.00 -13.80
CA GLY A 122 -29.11 -10.85 -12.99
C GLY A 122 -28.45 -9.72 -13.78
N GLN A 123 -28.26 -9.87 -15.09
CA GLN A 123 -27.69 -8.81 -15.93
C GLN A 123 -28.76 -7.79 -16.28
N ILE A 124 -28.44 -6.51 -16.09
CA ILE A 124 -29.29 -5.40 -16.50
C ILE A 124 -28.48 -4.38 -17.31
N VAL A 125 -29.17 -3.68 -18.20
CA VAL A 125 -28.68 -2.47 -18.86
C VAL A 125 -29.53 -1.32 -18.36
N TYR A 126 -28.88 -0.28 -17.87
CA TYR A 126 -29.57 0.95 -17.46
C TYR A 126 -28.93 2.17 -18.12
N THR A 127 -29.73 3.21 -18.25
CA THR A 127 -29.33 4.50 -18.78
C THR A 127 -29.26 5.52 -17.67
N SER A 128 -28.14 6.22 -17.58
CA SER A 128 -27.91 7.32 -16.64
C SER A 128 -27.18 8.44 -17.36
N ASN A 129 -27.70 9.66 -17.31
CA ASN A 129 -27.14 10.83 -18.01
C ASN A 129 -26.83 10.56 -19.50
N GLY A 130 -27.72 9.84 -20.20
CA GLY A 130 -27.55 9.47 -21.61
C GLY A 130 -26.53 8.37 -21.90
N LYS A 131 -25.88 7.79 -20.88
CA LYS A 131 -24.93 6.67 -21.03
C LYS A 131 -25.60 5.34 -20.66
N ARG A 132 -25.48 4.35 -21.54
CA ARG A 132 -25.84 2.95 -21.26
C ARG A 132 -24.74 2.26 -20.46
N SER A 133 -25.10 1.59 -19.38
CA SER A 133 -24.19 0.86 -18.50
C SER A 133 -24.73 -0.53 -18.21
N HIS A 134 -23.84 -1.52 -18.20
CA HIS A 134 -24.15 -2.90 -17.82
C HIS A 134 -23.86 -3.12 -16.34
N LEU A 135 -24.73 -3.87 -15.68
CA LEU A 135 -24.60 -4.18 -14.26
C LEU A 135 -25.15 -5.57 -13.96
N SER A 136 -24.46 -6.33 -13.12
CA SER A 136 -24.99 -7.56 -12.55
C SER A 136 -25.55 -7.28 -11.17
N ILE A 137 -26.85 -7.51 -10.96
CA ILE A 137 -27.56 -7.35 -9.69
C ILE A 137 -28.17 -8.69 -9.23
N ASP A 138 -28.85 -8.69 -8.09
CA ASP A 138 -29.61 -9.86 -7.63
C ASP A 138 -30.59 -10.35 -8.73
N PRO A 139 -30.49 -11.62 -9.17
CA PRO A 139 -31.37 -12.22 -10.17
C PRO A 139 -32.87 -12.06 -9.88
N ARG A 140 -33.27 -12.04 -8.60
CA ARG A 140 -34.68 -11.85 -8.21
C ARG A 140 -35.17 -10.44 -8.53
N ILE A 141 -34.31 -9.44 -8.34
CA ILE A 141 -34.61 -8.04 -8.67
C ILE A 141 -34.64 -7.88 -10.20
N ALA A 142 -33.64 -8.43 -10.90
CA ALA A 142 -33.57 -8.38 -12.36
C ALA A 142 -34.79 -9.04 -13.03
N ALA A 143 -35.23 -10.20 -12.53
CA ALA A 143 -36.47 -10.85 -13.00
C ALA A 143 -37.71 -9.98 -12.76
N GLY A 144 -37.75 -9.21 -11.66
CA GLY A 144 -38.79 -8.21 -11.40
C GLY A 144 -38.78 -7.08 -12.42
N PHE A 145 -37.60 -6.58 -12.80
CA PHE A 145 -37.46 -5.57 -13.86
C PHE A 145 -37.87 -6.10 -15.23
N LYS A 146 -37.43 -7.31 -15.59
CA LYS A 146 -37.80 -7.97 -16.85
C LYS A 146 -39.31 -8.05 -17.01
N LYS A 147 -40.03 -8.54 -15.98
CA LYS A 147 -41.50 -8.63 -16.00
C LYS A 147 -42.21 -7.29 -16.20
N LYS A 148 -41.66 -6.21 -15.67
CA LYS A 148 -42.20 -4.85 -15.85
C LYS A 148 -41.91 -4.32 -17.26
N LEU A 149 -40.69 -4.53 -17.75
CA LEU A 149 -40.30 -4.17 -19.12
C LEU A 149 -41.13 -4.92 -20.18
N GLU A 150 -41.43 -6.20 -19.95
CA GLU A 150 -42.33 -7.00 -20.80
C GLU A 150 -43.76 -6.43 -20.86
N ARG A 151 -44.19 -5.71 -19.82
CA ARG A 151 -45.47 -4.98 -19.78
C ARG A 151 -45.36 -3.57 -20.35
N MET A 152 -44.22 -3.21 -20.95
CA MET A 152 -43.90 -1.86 -21.42
C MET A 152 -43.95 -0.79 -20.32
N GLU A 153 -43.74 -1.19 -19.06
CA GLU A 153 -43.65 -0.25 -17.94
C GLU A 153 -42.26 0.40 -17.90
N THR A 154 -42.21 1.68 -17.52
CA THR A 154 -40.95 2.35 -17.23
C THR A 154 -40.41 1.89 -15.88
N VAL A 155 -39.18 1.37 -15.87
CA VAL A 155 -38.53 0.86 -14.67
C VAL A 155 -37.32 1.72 -14.34
N GLU A 156 -37.27 2.21 -13.10
CA GLU A 156 -36.14 2.97 -12.58
C GLU A 156 -35.38 2.14 -11.54
N ILE A 157 -34.06 2.29 -11.53
CA ILE A 157 -33.17 1.78 -10.48
C ILE A 157 -32.64 2.98 -9.70
N ARG A 158 -32.87 2.97 -8.37
CA ARG A 158 -32.48 4.03 -7.46
C ARG A 158 -32.13 3.45 -6.10
N GLY A 159 -30.84 3.45 -5.77
CA GLY A 159 -30.40 2.91 -4.48
C GLY A 159 -28.89 2.93 -4.32
N ASN A 160 -28.45 2.60 -3.12
CA ASN A 160 -27.05 2.30 -2.84
C ASN A 160 -26.84 0.80 -2.98
N PHE A 161 -25.86 0.42 -3.79
CA PHE A 161 -25.54 -0.97 -4.05
C PHE A 161 -24.11 -1.24 -3.63
N TYR A 162 -23.85 -2.38 -3.00
CA TYR A 162 -22.49 -2.83 -2.75
C TYR A 162 -22.19 -4.09 -3.54
N TYR A 163 -20.97 -4.21 -4.05
CA TYR A 163 -20.54 -5.42 -4.74
C TYR A 163 -20.21 -6.53 -3.72
N ASP A 164 -21.00 -7.60 -3.72
CA ASP A 164 -20.75 -8.79 -2.90
C ASP A 164 -19.83 -9.75 -3.67
N ARG A 165 -18.57 -9.86 -3.23
CA ARG A 165 -17.58 -10.73 -3.87
C ARG A 165 -17.92 -12.22 -3.78
N GLY A 166 -18.63 -12.65 -2.73
CA GLY A 166 -19.02 -14.05 -2.57
C GLY A 166 -20.13 -14.44 -3.56
N LYS A 167 -20.96 -13.46 -3.93
CA LYS A 167 -22.08 -13.65 -4.85
C LYS A 167 -21.78 -13.26 -6.30
N GLY A 168 -20.79 -12.40 -6.53
CA GLY A 168 -20.40 -11.95 -7.87
C GLY A 168 -21.32 -10.88 -8.49
N TYR A 169 -22.18 -10.26 -7.70
CA TYR A 169 -23.12 -9.22 -8.16
C TYR A 169 -23.33 -8.11 -7.12
N TYR A 170 -23.95 -7.02 -7.56
CA TYR A 170 -24.33 -5.89 -6.72
C TYR A 170 -25.62 -6.18 -5.94
N VAL A 171 -25.57 -5.98 -4.63
CA VAL A 171 -26.70 -6.15 -3.70
C VAL A 171 -27.12 -4.77 -3.20
N GLU A 172 -28.43 -4.52 -3.18
CA GLU A 172 -28.98 -3.30 -2.58
C GLU A 172 -28.70 -3.29 -1.07
N GLU A 173 -28.32 -2.13 -0.54
CA GLU A 173 -28.08 -1.94 0.90
C GLU A 173 -29.34 -2.03 1.75
#